data_AF-A0A8T1FV63-F1
#
_entry.id   AF-A0A8T1FV63-F1
#
_cell.length_a   1.000
_cell.length_b   1.000
_cell.length_c   1.000
_cell.angle_alpha   90.00
_cell.angle_beta   90.00
_cell.angle_gamma   90.00
#
_symmetry.space_group_name_H-M   'P 1'
#
loop_
_entity.id
_entity.type
_entity.pdbx_description
1 polymer ?
#
loop_
_entity_poly.entity_id
_entity_poly.type
_entity_poly.pdbx_seq_one_letter_code
_entity_poly.pdbx_strand_id
1 'polypeptide(L)'
;MTTKTDENVRKSWQLAPELVQFKTPQWTAGIKKMAVTIAQRLGYKDIPLQCVLYKLLVYGEGGHFVKHQDTEKQDGMIATLVVQPPSLHEGGDLVVYRDGEEKHRHDFGKAAGTATYLTHYAVHYADAEHAVEKVTKGYRLALVYSVCLPPTKLHLERNPNKPMSEALAEAIKTMKPGDDMFALLLSHEYTKQSIGNLGSRALKGLQFYIVQLFHEVYFYASFGDIGDWEEERDRRAEKTTWYGTDGGSIGSGAGKIKFNFLNSVGETLSQMWQKPFGSSYMHGYMGNEGPTKETTYQRYAIVAWPEVDDEENWRVMVKAMKNNKGGP
;
A
#
# COMPACT_ATOMS: atom_id res chain seq x y z
N MET A 1 15.11 -18.86 30.51
CA MET A 1 16.04 -17.87 29.94
C MET A 1 15.25 -16.61 29.63
N THR A 2 15.42 -15.56 30.41
CA THR A 2 14.84 -14.24 30.13
C THR A 2 15.70 -13.59 29.06
N THR A 3 15.12 -13.30 27.89
CA THR A 3 15.77 -12.44 26.89
C THR A 3 16.07 -11.11 27.57
N LYS A 4 17.35 -10.84 27.87
CA LYS A 4 17.78 -9.54 28.41
C LYS A 4 17.43 -8.50 27.36
N THR A 5 16.37 -7.75 27.61
CA THR A 5 15.98 -6.63 26.77
C THR A 5 16.84 -5.45 27.24
N ASP A 6 17.51 -4.75 26.33
CA ASP A 6 18.26 -3.54 26.67
C ASP A 6 17.28 -2.49 27.22
N GLU A 7 17.44 -2.11 28.49
CA GLU A 7 16.56 -1.14 29.14
C GLU A 7 16.65 0.27 28.52
N ASN A 8 17.69 0.56 27.74
CA ASN A 8 17.78 1.79 26.95
C ASN A 8 16.90 1.77 25.70
N VAL A 9 16.55 0.56 25.22
CA VAL A 9 15.64 0.37 24.08
C VAL A 9 14.21 0.22 24.57
N ARG A 10 14.01 -0.59 25.61
CA ARG A 10 12.68 -0.87 26.15
C ARG A 10 12.74 -1.16 27.65
N LYS A 11 12.00 -0.37 28.41
CA LYS A 11 11.79 -0.56 29.84
C LYS A 11 10.32 -0.75 30.16
N SER A 12 9.90 -2.01 30.30
CA SER A 12 8.52 -2.40 30.60
C SER A 12 8.48 -3.79 31.22
N TRP A 13 7.54 -4.06 32.13
CA TRP A 13 7.16 -5.43 32.46
C TRP A 13 6.14 -5.96 31.44
N GLN A 14 6.17 -7.27 31.19
CA GLN A 14 5.24 -7.91 30.27
C GLN A 14 4.68 -9.20 30.86
N LEU A 15 3.39 -9.45 30.63
CA LEU A 15 2.74 -10.73 30.86
C LEU A 15 2.31 -11.33 29.52
N ALA A 16 2.58 -12.62 29.37
CA ALA A 16 2.13 -13.41 28.23
C ALA A 16 0.58 -13.55 28.28
N PRO A 17 -0.08 -13.71 27.13
CA PRO A 17 -1.54 -13.63 27.04
C PRO A 17 -2.23 -14.75 27.84
N GLU A 18 -1.63 -15.93 27.95
CA GLU A 18 -2.11 -17.06 28.76
C GLU A 18 -2.14 -16.77 30.28
N LEU A 19 -1.39 -15.75 30.73
CA LEU A 19 -1.39 -15.31 32.13
C LEU A 19 -2.44 -14.22 32.41
N VAL A 20 -3.19 -13.79 31.40
CA VAL A 20 -4.18 -12.71 31.49
C VAL A 20 -5.58 -13.29 31.28
N GLN A 21 -6.46 -13.09 32.26
CA GLN A 21 -7.85 -13.53 32.19
C GLN A 21 -8.81 -12.38 32.43
N PHE A 22 -9.81 -12.25 31.57
CA PHE A 22 -10.90 -11.29 31.71
C PHE A 22 -12.14 -12.02 32.21
N LYS A 23 -12.54 -11.78 33.46
CA LYS A 23 -13.73 -12.41 34.07
C LYS A 23 -15.04 -11.72 33.68
N THR A 24 -14.96 -10.50 33.14
CA THR A 24 -16.08 -9.64 32.83
C THR A 24 -16.54 -9.87 31.39
N PRO A 25 -17.73 -10.44 31.12
CA PRO A 25 -18.19 -10.74 29.76
C PRO A 25 -18.25 -9.52 28.83
N GLN A 26 -18.44 -8.33 29.41
CA GLN A 26 -18.46 -7.05 28.71
C GLN A 26 -17.12 -6.75 28.02
N TRP A 27 -16.00 -7.27 28.54
CA TRP A 27 -14.69 -7.09 27.90
C TRP A 27 -14.65 -7.80 26.55
N THR A 28 -15.01 -9.08 26.51
CA THR A 28 -15.07 -9.87 25.27
C THR A 28 -16.07 -9.26 24.27
N ALA A 29 -17.23 -8.80 24.74
CA ALA A 29 -18.20 -8.12 23.89
C ALA A 29 -17.65 -6.78 23.35
N GLY A 30 -16.93 -6.02 24.17
CA GLY A 30 -16.28 -4.76 23.78
C GLY A 30 -15.22 -4.96 22.72
N ILE A 31 -14.33 -5.95 22.88
CA ILE A 31 -13.31 -6.29 21.88
C ILE A 31 -13.94 -6.74 20.56
N LYS A 32 -15.02 -7.55 20.61
CA LYS A 32 -15.76 -7.93 19.39
C LYS A 32 -16.36 -6.72 18.67
N LYS A 33 -16.95 -5.78 19.40
CA LYS A 33 -17.45 -4.51 18.83
C LYS A 33 -16.31 -3.68 18.25
N MET A 34 -15.17 -3.63 18.93
CA MET A 34 -13.98 -2.91 18.45
C MET A 34 -13.48 -3.50 17.12
N ALA A 35 -13.44 -4.82 16.99
CA ALA A 35 -13.06 -5.48 15.75
C ALA A 35 -13.94 -5.06 14.57
N VAL A 36 -15.26 -4.92 14.78
CA VAL A 36 -16.19 -4.41 13.76
C VAL A 36 -15.88 -2.96 13.40
N THR A 37 -15.68 -2.10 14.40
CA THR A 37 -15.33 -0.69 14.17
C THR A 37 -14.01 -0.53 13.42
N ILE A 38 -13.00 -1.33 13.79
CA ILE A 38 -11.69 -1.35 13.13
C ILE A 38 -11.86 -1.82 11.68
N ALA A 39 -12.58 -2.91 11.45
CA ALA A 39 -12.84 -3.43 10.12
C ALA A 39 -13.47 -2.36 9.21
N GLN A 40 -14.48 -1.65 9.72
CA GLN A 40 -15.11 -0.55 8.99
C GLN A 40 -14.13 0.59 8.68
N ARG A 41 -13.34 1.04 9.67
CA ARG A 41 -12.40 2.16 9.50
C ARG A 41 -11.21 1.85 8.62
N LEU A 42 -10.74 0.60 8.61
CA LEU A 42 -9.61 0.15 7.78
C LEU A 42 -10.03 -0.32 6.38
N GLY A 43 -11.33 -0.26 6.04
CA GLY A 43 -11.85 -0.63 4.72
C GLY A 43 -12.12 -2.13 4.54
N TYR A 44 -12.07 -2.92 5.59
CA TYR A 44 -12.41 -4.35 5.62
C TYR A 44 -13.89 -4.56 5.97
N LYS A 45 -14.78 -3.82 5.30
CA LYS A 45 -16.23 -3.90 5.55
C LYS A 45 -16.73 -5.33 5.38
N ASP A 46 -17.56 -5.78 6.31
CA ASP A 46 -18.15 -7.13 6.37
C ASP A 46 -17.13 -8.28 6.56
N ILE A 47 -15.88 -7.97 6.90
CA ILE A 47 -14.87 -8.97 7.26
C ILE A 47 -14.81 -9.11 8.78
N PRO A 48 -14.95 -10.34 9.32
CA PRO A 48 -14.88 -10.57 10.75
C PRO A 48 -13.41 -10.59 11.21
N LEU A 49 -12.82 -9.41 11.38
CA LEU A 49 -11.49 -9.27 11.96
C LEU A 49 -11.43 -9.90 13.36
N GLN A 50 -10.29 -10.48 13.69
CA GLN A 50 -10.03 -11.10 14.98
C GLN A 50 -9.07 -10.21 15.78
N CYS A 51 -9.43 -9.84 17.00
CA CYS A 51 -8.51 -9.19 17.93
C CYS A 51 -7.97 -10.23 18.90
N VAL A 52 -6.73 -10.65 18.72
CA VAL A 52 -6.08 -11.68 19.53
C VAL A 52 -5.14 -11.02 20.53
N LEU A 53 -5.33 -11.27 21.84
CA LEU A 53 -4.46 -10.70 22.86
C LEU A 53 -3.04 -11.23 22.65
N TYR A 54 -2.09 -10.33 22.50
CA TYR A 54 -0.68 -10.68 22.32
C TYR A 54 0.09 -10.56 23.63
N LYS A 55 -0.07 -9.46 24.38
CA LYS A 55 0.63 -9.24 25.65
C LYS A 55 -0.04 -8.16 26.47
N LEU A 56 0.16 -8.22 27.79
CA LEU A 56 -0.08 -7.10 28.70
C LEU A 56 1.25 -6.46 29.05
N LEU A 57 1.31 -5.13 29.03
CA LEU A 57 2.47 -4.32 29.34
C LEU A 57 2.18 -3.42 30.54
N VAL A 58 3.17 -3.32 31.44
CA VAL A 58 3.18 -2.34 32.53
C VAL A 58 4.43 -1.48 32.37
N TYR A 59 4.23 -0.18 32.23
CA TYR A 59 5.30 0.82 32.23
C TYR A 59 5.22 1.59 33.56
N GLY A 60 6.20 1.39 34.43
CA GLY A 60 6.38 2.26 35.61
C GLY A 60 7.19 3.51 35.25
N GLU A 61 7.57 4.28 36.26
CA GLU A 61 8.42 5.46 36.10
C GLU A 61 9.74 5.14 35.37
N GLY A 62 10.08 5.97 34.39
CA GLY A 62 11.19 5.76 33.46
C GLY A 62 10.91 4.74 32.35
N GLY A 63 9.79 4.03 32.40
CA GLY A 63 9.38 3.06 31.40
C GLY A 63 9.12 3.70 30.03
N HIS A 64 9.59 3.07 28.97
CA HIS A 64 9.52 3.58 27.60
C HIS A 64 9.73 2.46 26.58
N PHE A 65 9.51 2.76 25.31
CA PHE A 65 9.97 1.96 24.19
C PHE A 65 10.37 2.90 23.05
N VAL A 66 11.65 2.89 22.67
CA VAL A 66 12.17 3.71 21.57
C VAL A 66 11.45 3.40 20.26
N LYS A 67 11.58 4.31 19.28
CA LYS A 67 11.00 4.16 17.95
C LYS A 67 11.39 2.80 17.34
N HIS A 68 10.39 2.02 16.98
CA HIS A 68 10.55 0.70 16.38
C HIS A 68 9.34 0.38 15.51
N GLN A 69 9.48 -0.62 14.65
CA GLN A 69 8.37 -1.26 13.96
C GLN A 69 8.14 -2.63 14.61
N ASP A 70 6.89 -2.97 14.89
CA ASP A 70 6.57 -4.31 15.36
C ASP A 70 6.83 -5.31 14.23
N THR A 71 7.47 -6.42 14.55
CA THR A 71 7.51 -7.57 13.64
C THR A 71 6.16 -8.26 13.69
N GLU A 72 5.62 -8.67 12.55
CA GLU A 72 4.37 -9.44 12.50
C GLU A 72 4.45 -10.66 13.43
N LYS A 73 3.40 -10.86 14.22
CA LYS A 73 3.36 -11.87 15.31
C LYS A 73 2.37 -12.99 15.05
N GLN A 74 1.47 -12.81 14.09
CA GLN A 74 0.44 -13.76 13.68
C GLN A 74 0.17 -13.60 12.19
N ASP A 75 -0.09 -14.72 11.52
CA ASP A 75 -0.58 -14.72 10.14
C ASP A 75 -1.87 -13.90 10.04
N GLY A 76 -2.00 -13.06 9.01
CA GLY A 76 -3.16 -12.19 8.87
C GLY A 76 -3.11 -10.90 9.66
N MET A 77 -2.05 -10.63 10.44
CA MET A 77 -1.97 -9.40 11.24
C MET A 77 -1.84 -8.16 10.35
N ILE A 78 -2.87 -7.32 10.36
CA ILE A 78 -2.93 -6.08 9.56
C ILE A 78 -2.77 -4.80 10.40
N ALA A 79 -3.01 -4.90 11.72
CA ALA A 79 -2.92 -3.78 12.64
C ALA A 79 -2.65 -4.24 14.07
N THR A 80 -2.21 -3.29 14.89
CA THR A 80 -2.09 -3.44 16.35
C THR A 80 -3.15 -2.57 17.02
N LEU A 81 -3.93 -3.17 17.92
CA LEU A 81 -4.85 -2.47 18.81
C LEU A 81 -4.21 -2.38 20.20
N VAL A 82 -3.96 -1.17 20.67
CA VAL A 82 -3.50 -0.88 22.03
C VAL A 82 -4.70 -0.40 22.84
N VAL A 83 -5.09 -1.16 23.86
CA VAL A 83 -6.12 -0.77 24.82
C VAL A 83 -5.44 -0.42 26.14
N GLN A 84 -5.65 0.80 26.63
CA GLN A 84 -5.20 1.25 27.95
C GLN A 84 -6.38 1.24 28.92
N PRO A 85 -6.47 0.25 29.83
CA PRO A 85 -7.40 0.31 30.94
C PRO A 85 -7.12 1.51 31.86
N PRO A 86 -8.05 1.85 32.76
CA PRO A 86 -7.86 2.90 33.74
C PRO A 86 -6.52 2.77 34.44
N SER A 87 -5.68 3.79 34.30
CA SER A 87 -4.32 3.82 34.83
C SER A 87 -3.94 5.25 35.19
N LEU A 88 -3.34 5.43 36.37
CA LEU A 88 -2.84 6.72 36.83
C LEU A 88 -1.36 6.84 36.44
N HIS A 89 -1.08 7.68 35.44
CA HIS A 89 0.28 7.93 34.98
C HIS A 89 0.44 9.31 34.32
N GLU A 90 1.68 9.79 34.28
CA GLU A 90 2.13 10.96 33.52
C GLU A 90 3.19 10.51 32.50
N GLY A 91 3.30 11.20 31.34
CA GLY A 91 4.14 10.73 30.22
C GLY A 91 3.60 9.44 29.58
N GLY A 92 4.40 8.70 28.80
CA GLY A 92 3.94 7.43 28.23
C GLY A 92 2.99 7.53 27.03
N ASP A 93 3.05 8.62 26.26
CA ASP A 93 2.29 8.75 25.01
C ASP A 93 2.69 7.67 24.00
N LEU A 94 1.71 7.20 23.22
CA LEU A 94 1.99 6.42 22.01
C LEU A 94 2.15 7.40 20.85
N VAL A 95 3.31 7.37 20.21
CA VAL A 95 3.61 8.19 19.04
C VAL A 95 3.75 7.26 17.84
N VAL A 96 3.01 7.55 16.76
CA VAL A 96 3.01 6.78 15.52
C VAL A 96 3.63 7.63 14.42
N TYR A 97 4.59 7.04 13.72
CA TYR A 97 5.36 7.67 12.67
C TYR A 97 5.02 7.08 11.30
N ARG A 98 5.22 7.88 10.26
CA ARG A 98 5.22 7.44 8.87
C ARG A 98 6.27 8.23 8.10
N ASP A 99 7.07 7.54 7.30
CA ASP A 99 8.16 8.13 6.50
C ASP A 99 9.12 8.99 7.35
N GLY A 100 9.38 8.55 8.58
CA GLY A 100 10.23 9.26 9.53
C GLY A 100 9.54 10.38 10.32
N GLU A 101 8.36 10.83 9.92
CA GLU A 101 7.64 11.94 10.56
C GLU A 101 6.59 11.48 11.59
N GLU A 102 6.42 12.22 12.68
CA GLU A 102 5.31 12.03 13.62
C GLU A 102 3.99 12.37 12.93
N LYS A 103 3.09 11.39 12.81
CA LYS A 103 1.76 11.61 12.22
C LYS A 103 0.67 11.69 13.27
N HIS A 104 0.76 10.87 14.32
CA HIS A 104 -0.23 10.84 15.37
C HIS A 104 0.40 10.62 16.74
N ARG A 105 -0.17 11.28 17.74
CA ARG A 105 0.17 11.14 19.15
C ARG A 105 -1.10 10.86 19.93
N HIS A 106 -1.07 9.82 20.74
CA HIS A 106 -2.20 9.41 21.57
C HIS A 106 -1.80 9.48 23.05
N ASP A 107 -2.39 10.42 23.77
CA ASP A 107 -2.14 10.66 25.20
C ASP A 107 -2.96 9.74 26.13
N PHE A 108 -3.92 9.00 25.57
CA PHE A 108 -4.85 8.12 26.27
C PHE A 108 -5.64 8.82 27.38
N GLY A 109 -6.14 10.02 27.08
CA GLY A 109 -7.08 10.74 27.93
C GLY A 109 -6.45 11.46 29.10
N LYS A 110 -5.12 11.63 29.09
CA LYS A 110 -4.41 12.42 30.12
C LYS A 110 -4.79 13.89 30.05
N ALA A 111 -4.83 14.50 28.87
CA ALA A 111 -5.22 15.90 28.69
C ALA A 111 -6.68 16.15 29.11
N ALA A 112 -7.56 15.15 28.94
CA ALA A 112 -8.95 15.20 29.36
C ALA A 112 -9.18 14.81 30.83
N GLY A 113 -8.14 14.39 31.57
CA GLY A 113 -8.26 13.91 32.94
C GLY A 113 -9.03 12.59 33.10
N THR A 114 -9.22 11.83 32.02
CA THR A 114 -10.01 10.59 32.02
C THR A 114 -9.19 9.31 32.12
N ALA A 115 -7.86 9.39 31.96
CA ALA A 115 -6.95 8.23 31.95
C ALA A 115 -7.10 7.31 33.19
N THR A 116 -7.44 7.88 34.35
CA THR A 116 -7.60 7.15 35.63
C THR A 116 -8.94 6.45 35.77
N TYR A 117 -9.93 6.76 34.93
CA TYR A 117 -11.32 6.32 35.10
C TYR A 117 -11.87 5.60 33.88
N LEU A 118 -11.39 5.93 32.68
CA LEU A 118 -11.90 5.41 31.42
C LEU A 118 -10.85 4.56 30.71
N THR A 119 -11.35 3.62 29.93
CA THR A 119 -10.52 2.85 29.00
C THR A 119 -10.33 3.65 27.72
N HIS A 120 -9.07 3.80 27.30
CA HIS A 120 -8.70 4.43 26.04
C HIS A 120 -8.11 3.40 25.08
N TYR A 121 -8.11 3.69 23.79
CA TYR A 121 -7.51 2.79 22.81
C TYR A 121 -6.92 3.56 21.63
N ALA A 122 -5.91 2.97 21.01
CA ALA A 122 -5.32 3.43 19.78
C ALA A 122 -5.13 2.23 18.83
N VAL A 123 -5.24 2.46 17.53
CA VAL A 123 -5.02 1.46 16.50
C VAL A 123 -4.03 2.03 15.50
N HIS A 124 -3.01 1.27 15.16
CA HIS A 124 -2.06 1.60 14.12
C HIS A 124 -1.82 0.37 13.23
N TYR A 125 -1.38 0.61 12.00
CA TYR A 125 -1.03 -0.47 11.09
C TYR A 125 0.14 -1.30 11.65
N ALA A 126 0.20 -2.58 11.28
CA ALA A 126 1.21 -3.52 11.80
C ALA A 126 2.63 -3.11 11.40
N ASP A 127 2.77 -2.43 10.27
CA ASP A 127 4.00 -1.89 9.71
C ASP A 127 4.35 -0.47 10.18
N ALA A 128 3.48 0.16 10.98
CA ALA A 128 3.73 1.51 11.44
C ALA A 128 4.89 1.53 12.44
N GLU A 129 5.87 2.39 12.17
CA GLU A 129 6.87 2.77 13.17
C GLU A 129 6.16 3.49 14.31
N HIS A 130 6.50 3.15 15.55
CA HIS A 130 5.91 3.77 16.73
C HIS A 130 6.87 3.77 17.92
N ALA A 131 6.60 4.64 18.87
CA ALA A 131 7.34 4.75 20.12
C ALA A 131 6.37 4.92 21.30
N VAL A 132 6.82 4.50 22.48
CA VAL A 132 6.18 4.83 23.75
C VAL A 132 7.12 5.76 24.49
N GLU A 133 6.69 7.00 24.69
CA GLU A 133 7.47 7.99 25.43
C GLU A 133 7.67 7.57 26.89
N LYS A 134 8.59 8.27 27.56
CA LYS A 134 8.90 7.96 28.96
C LYS A 134 7.70 8.24 29.85
N VAL A 135 7.30 7.26 30.65
CA VAL A 135 6.41 7.46 31.79
C VAL A 135 7.18 8.23 32.86
N THR A 136 6.73 9.42 33.21
CA THR A 136 7.40 10.29 34.19
C THR A 136 6.89 10.06 35.60
N LYS A 137 5.70 9.48 35.76
CA LYS A 137 5.11 9.18 37.07
C LYS A 137 4.05 8.09 36.96
N GLY A 138 3.92 7.27 38.00
CA GLY A 138 2.85 6.27 38.10
C GLY A 138 3.09 5.04 37.23
N TYR A 139 1.99 4.37 36.85
CA TYR A 139 2.03 3.11 36.09
C TYR A 139 1.02 3.12 34.95
N ARG A 140 1.52 2.99 33.72
CA ARG A 140 0.70 2.83 32.52
C ARG A 140 0.51 1.35 32.21
N LEU A 141 -0.75 0.92 32.19
CA LEU A 141 -1.14 -0.44 31.81
C LEU A 141 -1.61 -0.45 30.35
N ALA A 142 -1.11 -1.37 29.52
CA ALA A 142 -1.52 -1.50 28.13
C ALA A 142 -1.72 -2.96 27.73
N LEU A 143 -2.87 -3.26 27.14
CA LEU A 143 -3.19 -4.53 26.50
C LEU A 143 -2.96 -4.37 25.01
N VAL A 144 -2.09 -5.21 24.45
CA VAL A 144 -1.74 -5.18 23.03
C VAL A 144 -2.41 -6.37 22.35
N TYR A 145 -3.23 -6.08 21.35
CA TYR A 145 -3.94 -7.05 20.53
C TYR A 145 -3.40 -7.00 19.09
N SER A 146 -3.15 -8.18 18.52
CA SER A 146 -2.98 -8.34 17.07
C SER A 146 -4.37 -8.33 16.43
N VAL A 147 -4.57 -7.46 15.44
CA VAL A 147 -5.79 -7.41 14.63
C VAL A 147 -5.54 -8.20 13.35
N CYS A 148 -6.20 -9.35 13.23
CA CYS A 148 -5.92 -10.34 12.20
C CYS A 148 -7.11 -10.53 11.25
N LEU A 149 -6.81 -10.75 9.97
CA LEU A 149 -7.74 -11.32 9.02
C LEU A 149 -8.04 -12.79 9.36
N PRO A 150 -9.26 -13.28 9.11
CA PRO A 150 -9.54 -14.70 9.28
C PRO A 150 -8.74 -15.53 8.25
N PRO A 151 -8.37 -16.79 8.55
CA PRO A 151 -7.55 -17.63 7.67
C PRO A 151 -8.07 -17.77 6.23
N THR A 152 -9.38 -17.69 6.04
CA THR A 152 -10.03 -17.75 4.72
C THR A 152 -9.88 -16.46 3.89
N LYS A 153 -9.35 -15.39 4.49
CA LYS A 153 -9.24 -14.04 3.93
C LYS A 153 -7.82 -13.48 3.97
N LEU A 154 -6.79 -14.31 4.22
CA LEU A 154 -5.38 -13.89 4.23
C LEU A 154 -4.95 -13.25 2.89
N HIS A 155 -5.57 -13.65 1.77
CA HIS A 155 -5.35 -12.99 0.47
C HIS A 155 -5.77 -11.51 0.42
N LEU A 156 -6.46 -10.99 1.44
CA LEU A 156 -6.82 -9.57 1.58
C LEU A 156 -5.83 -8.79 2.46
N GLU A 157 -4.77 -9.45 2.96
CA GLU A 157 -3.64 -8.77 3.56
C GLU A 157 -3.10 -7.77 2.56
N ARG A 158 -3.12 -6.49 2.96
CA ARG A 158 -2.52 -5.44 2.15
C ARG A 158 -1.02 -5.53 2.37
N ASN A 159 -0.24 -5.53 1.29
CA ASN A 159 1.21 -5.43 1.39
C ASN A 159 1.56 -4.07 2.05
N PRO A 160 2.15 -4.07 3.25
CA PRO A 160 2.41 -2.85 4.02
C PRO A 160 3.36 -1.86 3.31
N ASN A 161 4.20 -2.35 2.40
CA ASN A 161 5.21 -1.52 1.72
C ASN A 161 4.67 -0.53 0.68
N LYS A 162 3.36 -0.20 0.64
CA LYS A 162 2.86 0.93 -0.16
C LYS A 162 1.48 1.43 0.28
N PRO A 163 1.34 2.72 0.67
CA PRO A 163 0.06 3.34 1.01
C PRO A 163 -0.68 3.70 -0.29
N MET A 164 -1.04 2.70 -1.09
CA MET A 164 -1.70 2.93 -2.37
C MET A 164 -3.05 3.61 -2.21
N SER A 165 -3.71 3.55 -1.05
CA SER A 165 -5.06 4.10 -0.86
C SER A 165 -5.11 5.59 -0.48
N GLU A 166 -4.21 6.08 0.38
CA GLU A 166 -4.17 7.50 0.76
C GLU A 166 -3.45 8.35 -0.29
N ALA A 167 -2.36 7.85 -0.88
CA ALA A 167 -1.69 8.52 -1.99
C ALA A 167 -2.61 8.62 -3.21
N LEU A 168 -3.43 7.59 -3.47
CA LEU A 168 -4.45 7.61 -4.52
C LEU A 168 -5.60 8.57 -4.19
N ALA A 169 -6.07 8.61 -2.94
CA ALA A 169 -7.13 9.52 -2.53
C ALA A 169 -6.70 11.00 -2.61
N GLU A 170 -5.47 11.33 -2.18
CA GLU A 170 -4.92 12.69 -2.32
C GLU A 170 -4.66 13.04 -3.80
N ALA A 171 -4.14 12.10 -4.58
CA ALA A 171 -3.94 12.31 -6.01
C ALA A 171 -5.26 12.58 -6.77
N ILE A 172 -6.33 11.83 -6.45
CA ILE A 172 -7.67 12.05 -7.02
C ILE A 172 -8.22 13.43 -6.66
N LYS A 173 -8.01 13.91 -5.42
CA LYS A 173 -8.44 15.26 -5.01
C LYS A 173 -7.76 16.39 -5.80
N THR A 174 -6.59 16.15 -6.36
CA THR A 174 -5.82 17.15 -7.10
C THR A 174 -6.12 17.21 -8.60
N MET A 175 -6.97 16.31 -9.11
CA MET A 175 -7.36 16.27 -10.52
C MET A 175 -8.20 17.50 -10.90
N LYS A 176 -7.96 18.04 -12.10
CA LYS A 176 -8.66 19.22 -12.63
C LYS A 176 -9.76 18.80 -13.61
N PRO A 177 -10.77 19.66 -13.86
CA PRO A 177 -11.71 19.45 -14.96
C PRO A 177 -10.95 19.27 -16.29
N GLY A 178 -11.15 18.13 -16.97
CA GLY A 178 -10.42 17.70 -18.17
C GLY A 178 -9.39 16.58 -17.95
N ASP A 179 -9.16 16.16 -16.70
CA ASP A 179 -8.43 14.93 -16.38
C ASP A 179 -9.42 13.75 -16.33
N ASP A 180 -9.98 13.35 -17.47
CA ASP A 180 -11.14 12.42 -17.53
C ASP A 180 -10.77 10.97 -17.18
N MET A 181 -9.48 10.64 -17.14
CA MET A 181 -8.93 9.33 -16.82
C MET A 181 -7.54 9.46 -16.20
N PHE A 182 -7.25 8.68 -15.16
CA PHE A 182 -5.91 8.56 -14.60
C PHE A 182 -5.39 7.12 -14.60
N ALA A 183 -4.07 6.97 -14.65
CA ALA A 183 -3.40 5.67 -14.59
C ALA A 183 -2.34 5.67 -13.47
N LEU A 184 -2.36 4.66 -12.62
CA LEU A 184 -1.35 4.44 -11.58
C LEU A 184 -0.44 3.27 -11.99
N LEU A 185 0.84 3.55 -12.23
CA LEU A 185 1.81 2.51 -12.59
C LEU A 185 2.11 1.59 -11.41
N LEU A 186 1.99 0.28 -11.64
CA LEU A 186 2.32 -0.72 -10.63
C LEU A 186 3.84 -0.87 -10.53
N SER A 187 4.34 -0.96 -9.29
CA SER A 187 5.78 -0.99 -9.01
C SER A 187 6.37 -2.40 -8.87
N HIS A 188 5.54 -3.43 -8.88
CA HIS A 188 5.97 -4.82 -8.92
C HIS A 188 5.85 -5.36 -10.35
N GLU A 189 6.67 -6.34 -10.68
CA GLU A 189 6.57 -7.09 -11.94
C GLU A 189 5.44 -8.13 -11.81
N TYR A 190 4.44 -8.04 -12.68
CA TYR A 190 3.30 -8.95 -12.70
C TYR A 190 3.31 -9.81 -13.97
N THR A 191 2.98 -11.08 -13.84
CA THR A 191 2.82 -11.98 -14.99
C THR A 191 1.37 -11.93 -15.49
N LYS A 192 1.13 -12.28 -16.76
CA LYS A 192 -0.25 -12.36 -17.29
C LYS A 192 -1.12 -13.33 -16.48
N GLN A 193 -0.52 -14.39 -15.95
CA GLN A 193 -1.20 -15.40 -15.13
C GLN A 193 -1.53 -14.88 -13.72
N SER A 194 -0.70 -14.03 -13.13
CA SER A 194 -0.97 -13.46 -11.79
C SER A 194 -2.07 -12.39 -11.81
N ILE A 195 -2.11 -11.56 -12.86
CA ILE A 195 -3.20 -10.59 -13.07
C ILE A 195 -4.53 -11.30 -13.37
N GLY A 196 -4.50 -12.35 -14.21
CA GLY A 196 -5.69 -13.11 -14.60
C GLY A 196 -6.44 -13.80 -13.46
N ASN A 197 -5.79 -14.06 -12.32
CA ASN A 197 -6.39 -14.80 -11.20
C ASN A 197 -6.95 -13.91 -10.07
N LEU A 198 -6.47 -12.68 -9.93
CA LEU A 198 -6.69 -11.86 -8.74
C LEU A 198 -7.42 -10.54 -9.01
N GLY A 199 -7.24 -9.94 -10.20
CA GLY A 199 -7.96 -8.74 -10.62
C GLY A 199 -7.85 -7.55 -9.64
N SER A 200 -8.86 -6.68 -9.58
CA SER A 200 -8.93 -5.50 -8.71
C SER A 200 -9.91 -5.69 -7.54
N ARG A 201 -10.09 -6.93 -7.07
CA ARG A 201 -11.13 -7.38 -6.11
C ARG A 201 -11.11 -6.73 -4.71
N ALA A 202 -10.50 -5.56 -4.53
CA ALA A 202 -10.34 -4.87 -3.25
C ALA A 202 -10.88 -3.42 -3.20
N LEU A 203 -11.49 -2.86 -4.26
CA LEU A 203 -11.86 -1.43 -4.30
C LEU A 203 -13.33 -1.23 -4.73
N LYS A 204 -14.09 -0.41 -3.98
CA LYS A 204 -15.51 -0.04 -4.26
C LYS A 204 -15.64 1.46 -4.52
N GLY A 205 -16.50 1.84 -5.49
CA GLY A 205 -16.91 3.23 -5.75
C GLY A 205 -16.25 3.92 -6.96
N LEU A 206 -15.42 3.21 -7.71
CA LEU A 206 -14.77 3.64 -8.96
C LEU A 206 -14.76 2.45 -9.93
N GLN A 207 -14.83 2.68 -11.24
CA GLN A 207 -14.61 1.63 -12.23
C GLN A 207 -13.10 1.47 -12.41
N PHE A 208 -12.61 0.24 -12.22
CA PHE A 208 -11.19 -0.07 -12.32
C PHE A 208 -10.93 -0.96 -13.52
N TYR A 209 -9.84 -0.70 -14.21
CA TYR A 209 -9.32 -1.56 -15.26
C TYR A 209 -7.83 -1.76 -15.03
N ILE A 210 -7.32 -2.92 -15.39
CA ILE A 210 -5.88 -3.14 -15.43
C ILE A 210 -5.47 -3.01 -16.89
N VAL A 211 -4.53 -2.13 -17.17
CA VAL A 211 -3.96 -1.98 -18.51
C VAL A 211 -2.50 -2.42 -18.48
N GLN A 212 -2.15 -3.35 -19.36
CA GLN A 212 -0.77 -3.61 -19.73
C GLN A 212 -0.38 -2.62 -20.81
N LEU A 213 0.59 -1.77 -20.50
CA LEU A 213 1.20 -0.81 -21.41
C LEU A 213 2.46 -1.44 -22.00
N PHE A 214 2.51 -1.45 -23.32
CA PHE A 214 3.66 -1.88 -24.08
C PHE A 214 4.17 -0.70 -24.91
N HIS A 215 5.46 -0.44 -24.79
CA HIS A 215 6.12 0.64 -25.50
C HIS A 215 7.41 0.13 -26.13
N GLU A 216 7.53 0.25 -27.43
CA GLU A 216 8.70 -0.17 -28.19
C GLU A 216 9.35 1.06 -28.82
N VAL A 217 10.63 1.24 -28.52
CA VAL A 217 11.42 2.39 -28.95
C VAL A 217 12.66 1.89 -29.68
N TYR A 218 12.83 2.37 -30.89
CA TYR A 218 13.99 2.08 -31.72
C TYR A 218 15.02 3.20 -31.61
N PHE A 219 16.28 2.80 -31.50
CA PHE A 219 17.43 3.70 -31.42
C PHE A 219 18.46 3.32 -32.47
N TYR A 220 19.13 4.32 -33.02
CA TYR A 220 20.31 4.16 -33.87
C TYR A 220 21.51 4.89 -33.26
N ALA A 221 22.72 4.42 -33.53
CA ALA A 221 23.93 5.09 -33.06
C ALA A 221 24.20 6.35 -33.89
N SER A 222 24.43 7.47 -33.20
CA SER A 222 24.86 8.70 -33.83
C SER A 222 26.33 8.54 -34.28
N PHE A 223 26.60 8.82 -35.56
CA PHE A 223 27.95 8.79 -36.15
C PHE A 223 28.77 7.49 -35.99
N GLY A 224 28.13 6.36 -35.68
CA GLY A 224 28.78 5.05 -35.58
C GLY A 224 29.47 4.74 -34.24
N ASP A 225 29.35 5.61 -33.24
CA ASP A 225 29.92 5.39 -31.92
C ASP A 225 28.97 4.61 -30.99
N ILE A 226 29.49 3.58 -30.33
CA ILE A 226 28.74 2.76 -29.37
C ILE A 226 28.65 3.54 -28.05
N GLY A 227 27.59 4.33 -27.89
CA GLY A 227 27.35 5.08 -26.66
C GLY A 227 26.31 6.19 -26.80
N ASP A 228 26.29 6.86 -27.94
CA ASP A 228 25.36 7.94 -28.25
C ASP A 228 24.22 7.44 -29.14
N TRP A 229 23.06 7.28 -28.52
CA TRP A 229 21.85 6.73 -29.15
C TRP A 229 20.84 7.83 -29.43
N GLU A 230 20.39 7.91 -30.68
CA GLU A 230 19.28 8.77 -31.08
C GLU A 230 18.00 7.93 -31.26
N GLU A 231 16.86 8.45 -30.80
CA GLU A 231 15.55 7.79 -30.93
C GLU A 231 14.98 7.99 -32.35
N GLU A 232 14.61 6.89 -33.00
CA GLU A 232 13.86 6.91 -34.26
C GLU A 232 12.37 7.11 -33.98
N ARG A 233 11.96 8.37 -33.87
CA ARG A 233 10.61 8.77 -33.41
C ARG A 233 9.46 8.18 -34.25
N ASP A 234 9.71 7.89 -35.53
CA ASP A 234 8.70 7.37 -36.46
C ASP A 234 8.43 5.85 -36.29
N ARG A 235 9.30 5.13 -35.58
CA ARG A 235 9.12 3.68 -35.31
C ARG A 235 8.58 3.36 -33.92
N ARG A 236 8.17 4.38 -33.16
CA ARG A 236 7.59 4.19 -31.84
C ARG A 236 6.26 3.43 -31.94
N ALA A 237 6.20 2.25 -31.34
CA ALA A 237 4.98 1.47 -31.23
C ALA A 237 4.45 1.47 -29.80
N GLU A 238 3.15 1.75 -29.66
CA GLU A 238 2.44 1.70 -28.38
C GLU A 238 1.30 0.70 -28.50
N LYS A 239 1.21 -0.21 -27.55
CA LYS A 239 0.11 -1.17 -27.47
C LYS A 239 -0.43 -1.24 -26.06
N THR A 240 -1.74 -1.32 -25.95
CA THR A 240 -2.43 -1.52 -24.68
C THR A 240 -3.18 -2.85 -24.71
N THR A 241 -3.09 -3.60 -23.61
CA THR A 241 -3.97 -4.77 -23.37
C THR A 241 -4.74 -4.52 -22.09
N TRP A 242 -6.06 -4.61 -22.18
CA TRP A 242 -6.96 -4.27 -21.08
C TRP A 242 -7.56 -5.52 -20.47
N TYR A 243 -7.68 -5.48 -19.15
CA TYR A 243 -8.21 -6.54 -18.33
C TYR A 243 -9.27 -5.96 -17.40
N GLY A 244 -10.32 -6.74 -17.17
CA GLY A 244 -11.34 -6.46 -16.19
C GLY A 244 -10.83 -6.62 -14.75
N THR A 245 -11.66 -6.19 -13.83
CA THR A 245 -11.44 -6.29 -12.37
C THR A 245 -11.39 -7.71 -11.84
N ASP A 246 -11.76 -8.70 -12.65
CA ASP A 246 -11.67 -10.12 -12.38
C ASP A 246 -10.42 -10.77 -13.02
N GLY A 247 -9.62 -9.99 -13.75
CA GLY A 247 -8.48 -10.48 -14.54
C GLY A 247 -8.86 -10.98 -15.93
N GLY A 248 -10.14 -10.97 -16.30
CA GLY A 248 -10.63 -11.34 -17.62
C GLY A 248 -10.09 -10.39 -18.70
N SER A 249 -9.58 -10.94 -19.80
CA SER A 249 -9.11 -10.11 -20.93
C SER A 249 -10.28 -9.43 -21.61
N ILE A 250 -10.22 -8.10 -21.73
CA ILE A 250 -11.23 -7.30 -22.45
C ILE A 250 -10.82 -7.14 -23.92
N GLY A 251 -9.52 -6.92 -24.18
CA GLY A 251 -9.01 -6.75 -25.53
C GLY A 251 -7.65 -6.05 -25.59
N SER A 252 -7.01 -6.07 -26.75
CA SER A 252 -5.75 -5.36 -27.00
C SER A 252 -5.84 -4.51 -28.27
N GLY A 253 -5.09 -3.41 -28.33
CA GLY A 253 -4.93 -2.63 -29.56
C GLY A 253 -3.75 -1.67 -29.53
N ALA A 254 -3.41 -1.12 -30.69
CA ALA A 254 -2.28 -0.22 -30.91
C ALA A 254 -2.70 1.27 -31.04
N GLY A 255 -3.95 1.60 -30.70
CA GLY A 255 -4.38 2.99 -30.67
C GLY A 255 -3.70 3.78 -29.56
N LYS A 256 -3.21 4.99 -29.87
CA LYS A 256 -2.66 5.92 -28.87
C LYS A 256 -3.75 6.34 -27.88
N ILE A 257 -3.53 6.05 -26.60
CA ILE A 257 -4.36 6.49 -25.49
C ILE A 257 -3.49 7.39 -24.61
N LYS A 258 -3.92 8.63 -24.39
CA LYS A 258 -3.24 9.52 -23.47
C LYS A 258 -3.70 9.19 -22.05
N PHE A 259 -2.78 8.68 -21.23
CA PHE A 259 -3.02 8.46 -19.81
C PHE A 259 -2.46 9.63 -19.01
N ASN A 260 -3.24 10.13 -18.05
CA ASN A 260 -2.70 10.99 -17.01
C ASN A 260 -2.11 10.10 -15.91
N PHE A 261 -0.79 9.90 -15.95
CA PHE A 261 -0.12 9.08 -14.95
C PHE A 261 -0.07 9.80 -13.61
N LEU A 262 -0.66 9.19 -12.58
CA LEU A 262 -0.48 9.64 -11.20
C LEU A 262 0.93 9.26 -10.74
N ASN A 263 1.77 10.28 -10.59
CA ASN A 263 3.17 10.16 -10.24
C ASN A 263 3.42 10.55 -8.78
N SER A 264 2.81 9.83 -7.84
CA SER A 264 2.91 10.15 -6.42
C SER A 264 4.33 10.04 -5.84
N VAL A 265 5.26 9.41 -6.57
CA VAL A 265 6.66 9.18 -6.17
C VAL A 265 7.62 10.21 -6.81
N GLY A 266 7.11 11.09 -7.69
CA GLY A 266 7.90 12.15 -8.32
C GLY A 266 8.94 11.68 -9.34
N GLU A 267 8.78 10.47 -9.89
CA GLU A 267 9.70 9.92 -10.90
C GLU A 267 9.60 10.69 -12.22
N THR A 268 10.71 10.91 -12.90
CA THR A 268 10.67 11.39 -14.30
C THR A 268 10.03 10.33 -15.20
N LEU A 269 9.48 10.72 -16.36
CA LEU A 269 8.97 9.77 -17.35
C LEU A 269 10.02 8.71 -17.71
N SER A 270 11.30 9.08 -17.80
CA SER A 270 12.37 8.12 -18.06
C SER A 270 12.52 7.10 -16.92
N GLN A 271 12.54 7.55 -15.66
CA GLN A 271 12.65 6.68 -14.49
C GLN A 271 11.47 5.71 -14.37
N MET A 272 10.27 6.13 -14.75
CA MET A 272 9.11 5.25 -14.80
C MET A 272 9.31 4.05 -15.74
N TRP A 273 10.13 4.15 -16.78
CA TRP A 273 10.30 3.06 -17.75
C TRP A 273 11.64 2.32 -17.61
N GLN A 274 12.54 2.77 -16.73
CA GLN A 274 13.83 2.12 -16.53
C GLN A 274 13.71 0.71 -15.91
N LYS A 275 14.82 -0.04 -15.92
CA LYS A 275 14.87 -1.44 -15.43
C LYS A 275 14.27 -1.57 -14.02
N PRO A 276 13.48 -2.62 -13.73
CA PRO A 276 13.35 -3.89 -14.47
C PRO A 276 12.34 -3.88 -15.63
N PHE A 277 11.65 -2.77 -15.88
CA PHE A 277 10.47 -2.74 -16.78
C PHE A 277 10.79 -2.51 -18.26
N GLY A 278 12.08 -2.46 -18.61
CA GLY A 278 12.57 -2.28 -19.96
C GLY A 278 13.69 -3.27 -20.28
N SER A 279 13.54 -4.00 -21.37
CA SER A 279 14.58 -4.84 -21.95
C SER A 279 15.08 -4.20 -23.24
N SER A 280 16.40 -4.07 -23.36
CA SER A 280 17.02 -3.59 -24.59
C SER A 280 17.74 -4.73 -25.27
N TYR A 281 17.52 -4.86 -26.58
CA TYR A 281 18.29 -5.73 -27.45
C TYR A 281 19.12 -4.86 -28.40
N MET A 282 20.41 -5.17 -28.50
CA MET A 282 21.31 -4.48 -29.43
C MET A 282 21.57 -5.40 -30.62
N HIS A 283 21.27 -4.92 -31.82
CA HIS A 283 21.63 -5.60 -33.04
C HIS A 283 23.06 -5.20 -33.43
N GLY A 284 23.96 -6.18 -33.46
CA GLY A 284 25.36 -5.98 -33.85
C GLY A 284 25.55 -5.93 -35.37
N TYR A 285 26.40 -5.01 -35.83
CA TYR A 285 26.98 -4.86 -37.18
C TYR A 285 26.05 -5.12 -38.38
N MET A 286 25.20 -4.14 -38.69
CA MET A 286 24.35 -4.07 -39.91
C MET A 286 25.09 -3.40 -41.09
N GLY A 287 26.33 -3.80 -41.39
CA GLY A 287 27.10 -3.23 -42.51
C GLY A 287 27.28 -1.71 -42.40
N ASN A 288 26.83 -0.95 -43.41
CA ASN A 288 26.98 0.52 -43.48
C ASN A 288 26.03 1.31 -42.57
N GLU A 289 25.05 0.66 -41.93
CA GLU A 289 23.97 1.35 -41.19
C GLU A 289 24.26 1.52 -39.68
N GLY A 290 25.44 1.09 -39.21
CA GLY A 290 25.81 1.19 -37.79
C GLY A 290 24.99 0.25 -36.89
N PRO A 291 25.27 0.22 -35.58
CA PRO A 291 24.51 -0.59 -34.64
C PRO A 291 23.14 0.04 -34.33
N THR A 292 22.12 -0.80 -34.19
CA THR A 292 20.78 -0.38 -33.76
C THR A 292 20.44 -1.03 -32.42
N LYS A 293 19.58 -0.36 -31.65
CA LYS A 293 19.12 -0.83 -30.36
C LYS A 293 17.62 -0.70 -30.30
N GLU A 294 16.95 -1.79 -30.01
CA GLU A 294 15.52 -1.81 -29.72
C GLU A 294 15.34 -1.89 -28.21
N THR A 295 14.45 -1.08 -27.64
CA THR A 295 14.07 -1.20 -26.25
C THR A 295 12.57 -1.41 -26.14
N THR A 296 12.20 -2.55 -25.58
CA THR A 296 10.83 -2.89 -25.23
C THR A 296 10.61 -2.58 -23.76
N TYR A 297 9.60 -1.79 -23.47
CA TYR A 297 9.12 -1.49 -22.13
C TYR A 297 7.74 -2.10 -21.90
N GLN A 298 7.57 -2.72 -20.75
CA GLN A 298 6.32 -3.36 -20.37
C GLN A 298 5.98 -3.05 -18.92
N ARG A 299 4.84 -2.41 -18.69
CA ARG A 299 4.31 -2.13 -17.35
C ARG A 299 2.82 -2.39 -17.28
N TYR A 300 2.34 -2.63 -16.07
CA TYR A 300 0.91 -2.65 -15.78
C TYR A 300 0.55 -1.36 -15.04
N ALA A 301 -0.61 -0.80 -15.36
CA ALA A 301 -1.21 0.31 -14.65
C ALA A 301 -2.63 -0.05 -14.23
N ILE A 302 -3.07 0.52 -13.11
CA ILE A 302 -4.49 0.59 -12.77
C ILE A 302 -5.03 1.86 -13.38
N VAL A 303 -6.06 1.74 -14.21
CA VAL A 303 -6.80 2.85 -14.77
C VAL A 303 -8.13 2.94 -14.04
N ALA A 304 -8.53 4.15 -13.66
CA ALA A 304 -9.84 4.38 -13.09
C ALA A 304 -10.42 5.72 -13.56
N TRP A 305 -11.75 5.75 -13.59
CA TRP A 305 -12.55 6.94 -13.86
C TRP A 305 -13.87 6.90 -13.05
N PRO A 306 -14.53 8.06 -12.86
CA PRO A 306 -15.85 8.11 -12.25
C PRO A 306 -16.88 7.30 -13.03
N GLU A 307 -17.81 6.65 -12.32
CA GLU A 307 -18.87 5.82 -12.95
C GLU A 307 -19.77 6.64 -13.89
N VAL A 308 -19.91 7.94 -13.64
CA VAL A 308 -20.70 8.85 -14.49
C VAL A 308 -20.09 9.07 -15.88
N ASP A 309 -18.78 8.81 -16.03
CA ASP A 309 -18.03 9.01 -17.28
C ASP A 309 -17.74 7.67 -18.00
N ASP A 310 -18.31 6.57 -17.50
CA ASP A 310 -17.96 5.22 -17.94
C ASP A 310 -18.28 4.98 -19.42
N GLU A 311 -19.44 5.43 -19.90
CA GLU A 311 -19.83 5.21 -21.30
C GLU A 311 -18.90 5.94 -22.29
N GLU A 312 -18.45 7.14 -21.95
CA GLU A 312 -17.55 7.94 -22.77
C GLU A 312 -16.14 7.33 -22.79
N ASN A 313 -15.58 7.05 -21.60
CA ASN A 313 -14.26 6.46 -21.46
C ASN A 313 -14.19 5.03 -22.04
N TRP A 314 -15.27 4.26 -21.90
CA TRP A 314 -15.41 2.95 -22.55
C TRP A 314 -15.34 3.05 -24.07
N ARG A 315 -15.99 4.05 -24.69
CA ARG A 315 -15.92 4.26 -26.15
C ARG A 315 -14.51 4.60 -26.61
N VAL A 316 -13.78 5.43 -25.85
CA VAL A 316 -12.37 5.76 -26.13
C VAL A 316 -11.51 4.50 -26.06
N MET A 317 -11.69 3.70 -25.00
CA MET A 317 -10.99 2.44 -24.81
C MET A 317 -11.26 1.46 -25.97
N VAL A 318 -12.53 1.23 -26.32
CA VAL A 318 -12.92 0.33 -27.41
C VAL A 318 -12.41 0.83 -28.77
N LYS A 319 -12.39 2.14 -29.01
CA LYS A 319 -11.85 2.72 -30.25
C LYS A 319 -10.35 2.46 -30.38
N ALA A 320 -9.60 2.58 -29.28
CA ALA A 320 -8.17 2.28 -29.27
C ALA A 320 -7.86 0.80 -29.46
N MET A 321 -8.74 -0.10 -28.98
CA MET A 321 -8.66 -1.54 -29.28
C MET A 321 -8.95 -1.86 -30.75
N LYS A 322 -9.93 -1.17 -31.35
CA LYS A 322 -10.35 -1.39 -32.75
C LYS A 322 -9.41 -0.78 -33.79
N ASN A 323 -8.55 0.16 -33.41
CA ASN A 323 -7.45 0.66 -34.25
C ASN A 323 -6.34 -0.38 -34.38
N ASN A 324 -6.69 -1.58 -34.83
CA ASN A 324 -5.77 -2.55 -35.37
C ASN A 324 -5.69 -2.25 -36.87
N LYS A 325 -4.92 -1.22 -37.26
CA LYS A 325 -4.50 -1.13 -38.67
C LYS A 325 -3.48 -2.24 -38.90
N GLY A 326 -4.00 -3.44 -39.11
CA GLY A 326 -3.33 -4.50 -39.84
C GLY A 326 -3.73 -4.39 -41.30
N GLY A 327 -2.72 -4.18 -42.15
CA GLY A 327 -2.69 -4.68 -43.52
C GLY A 327 -2.46 -3.61 -44.60
N PRO A 328 -1.82 -3.98 -45.73
CA PRO A 328 -0.94 -5.12 -46.01
C PRO A 328 0.55 -4.81 -45.80
#